data_AF-A0A953WY38-F1
#
_entry.id   AF-A0A953WY38-F1
#
_cell.length_a   1.000
_cell.length_b   1.000
_cell.length_c   1.000
_cell.angle_alpha   90.00
_cell.angle_beta   90.00
_cell.angle_gamma   90.00
#
_symmetry.space_group_name_H-M   'P 1'
#
loop_
_entity.id
_entity.type
_entity.pdbx_description
1 polymer ?
#
loop_
_entity_poly.entity_id
_entity_poly.type
_entity_poly.pdbx_seq_one_letter_code
_entity_poly.pdbx_strand_id
1 'polypeptide(L)'
;MTYTPKTWIRLGFGAALLGTASLAACGGEGENNEHGEAGEGQAVIAGEAGEVGESGEGEGGEGESGAALDPALLLPVNQRAALLSGHLATATALARVGAAEDAAIQLRNALADFEAGELGRLEAAGFDPAPIAAAQEALESGGDATEFLSAADANLVTLRADAGGDVPDLVRFLMKRCLSSYREGVSLENQITDAVGFQTAYGYAVTARELAASLDSEDAKGAQLELELLVRMWPDTGPLAEAAPAPVMNFASQISRVELELSTL
;
A
#
# COMPACT_ATOMS: atom_id res chain seq x y z
N MET A 1 45.38 -5.57 25.48
CA MET A 1 44.59 -6.81 25.66
C MET A 1 44.47 -7.07 27.15
N THR A 2 43.29 -6.83 27.71
CA THR A 2 43.02 -7.06 29.13
C THR A 2 41.60 -7.58 29.26
N TYR A 3 41.52 -8.73 29.93
CA TYR A 3 40.43 -9.69 29.95
C TYR A 3 39.39 -9.34 31.03
N THR A 4 38.16 -9.79 30.80
CA THR A 4 36.89 -9.58 31.51
C THR A 4 36.88 -10.10 32.97
N PRO A 5 35.83 -9.79 33.77
CA PRO A 5 34.77 -10.79 33.88
C PRO A 5 33.33 -10.25 33.93
N LYS A 6 32.44 -11.11 33.44
CA LYS A 6 30.97 -11.08 33.53
C LYS A 6 30.51 -11.23 34.98
N THR A 7 29.41 -10.57 35.34
CA THR A 7 28.62 -10.89 36.54
C THR A 7 27.18 -11.22 36.13
N TRP A 8 26.76 -12.43 36.50
CA TRP A 8 25.42 -12.99 36.39
C TRP A 8 24.89 -13.18 37.81
N ILE A 9 23.74 -12.58 38.15
CA ILE A 9 22.85 -12.93 39.28
C ILE A 9 21.43 -12.59 38.78
N ARG A 10 20.55 -13.51 38.37
CA ARG A 10 19.77 -14.56 39.08
C ARG A 10 18.85 -14.04 40.21
N LEU A 11 17.54 -14.11 39.93
CA LEU A 11 16.40 -14.62 40.73
C LEU A 11 15.21 -13.65 40.86
N GLY A 12 14.03 -14.19 40.55
CA GLY A 12 12.72 -13.60 40.82
C GLY A 12 11.59 -14.53 40.39
N PHE A 13 11.50 -15.69 41.05
CA PHE A 13 10.42 -16.67 40.93
C PHE A 13 9.16 -16.17 41.69
N GLY A 14 7.97 -16.35 41.13
CA GLY A 14 6.69 -16.27 41.85
C GLY A 14 5.54 -15.89 40.90
N ALA A 15 4.35 -16.46 40.95
CA ALA A 15 3.79 -17.63 41.61
C ALA A 15 2.52 -17.98 40.81
N ALA A 16 2.21 -19.27 40.72
CA ALA A 16 1.03 -19.78 40.04
C ALA A 16 -0.27 -19.34 40.73
N LEU A 17 -1.32 -19.12 39.95
CA LEU A 17 -2.70 -19.15 40.42
C LEU A 17 -3.56 -19.93 39.41
N LEU A 18 -3.70 -21.22 39.71
CA LEU A 18 -4.76 -22.08 39.21
C LEU A 18 -6.08 -21.61 39.84
N GLY A 19 -7.06 -21.27 39.02
CA GLY A 19 -8.41 -20.94 39.44
C GLY A 19 -9.42 -21.42 38.42
N THR A 20 -9.87 -22.66 38.58
CA THR A 20 -11.03 -23.24 37.90
C THR A 20 -12.32 -22.59 38.42
N ALA A 21 -13.13 -22.02 37.53
CA ALA A 21 -14.55 -21.80 37.79
C ALA A 21 -15.32 -21.86 36.47
N SER A 22 -15.90 -23.03 36.20
CA SER A 22 -16.99 -23.21 35.26
C SER A 22 -18.25 -22.57 35.85
N LEU A 23 -18.89 -21.66 35.12
CA LEU A 23 -20.29 -21.31 35.33
C LEU A 23 -20.99 -21.35 33.97
N ALA A 24 -21.74 -22.42 33.77
CA ALA A 24 -22.82 -22.50 32.81
C ALA A 24 -23.99 -21.63 33.32
N ALA A 25 -24.56 -20.83 32.43
CA ALA A 25 -25.88 -20.24 32.62
C ALA A 25 -26.77 -20.73 31.47
N CYS A 26 -27.77 -21.53 31.84
CA CYS A 26 -28.87 -21.98 31.02
C CYS A 26 -29.87 -20.84 30.75
N GLY A 27 -30.61 -20.97 29.64
CA GLY A 27 -32.06 -20.71 29.67
C GLY A 27 -32.56 -19.84 28.53
N GLY A 28 -33.16 -20.47 27.51
CA GLY A 28 -33.93 -19.80 26.48
C GLY A 28 -34.42 -20.71 25.36
N GLU A 29 -35.09 -21.82 25.71
CA GLU A 29 -35.86 -22.66 24.78
C GLU A 29 -37.05 -21.87 24.20
N GLY A 30 -37.27 -22.02 22.90
CA GLY A 30 -38.42 -21.50 22.16
C GLY A 30 -38.59 -22.29 20.87
N GLU A 31 -39.21 -23.45 21.02
CA GLU A 31 -39.49 -24.50 20.04
C GLU A 31 -40.50 -24.10 18.93
N ASN A 32 -40.20 -24.62 17.74
CA ASN A 32 -41.08 -25.43 16.86
C ASN A 32 -41.94 -24.83 15.73
N ASN A 33 -41.85 -25.62 14.64
CA ASN A 33 -42.70 -25.86 13.47
C ASN A 33 -42.49 -24.94 12.26
N GLU A 34 -41.83 -25.38 11.19
CA GLU A 34 -42.14 -26.47 10.23
C GLU A 34 -43.21 -26.13 9.18
N HIS A 35 -42.84 -26.49 7.94
CA HIS A 35 -43.65 -26.96 6.80
C HIS A 35 -43.98 -26.02 5.62
N GLY A 36 -43.50 -26.47 4.45
CA GLY A 36 -44.12 -26.38 3.11
C GLY A 36 -43.83 -25.10 2.32
N GLU A 37 -43.68 -25.08 1.00
CA GLU A 37 -43.57 -26.10 -0.04
C GLU A 37 -43.17 -25.38 -1.36
N ALA A 38 -42.64 -26.14 -2.30
CA ALA A 38 -42.51 -25.96 -3.76
C ALA A 38 -42.96 -24.67 -4.48
N GLY A 39 -42.12 -24.24 -5.43
CA GLY A 39 -42.48 -23.33 -6.52
C GLY A 39 -41.53 -23.49 -7.72
N GLU A 40 -41.95 -24.31 -8.69
CA GLU A 40 -41.31 -24.58 -9.98
C GLU A 40 -41.28 -23.35 -10.91
N GLY A 41 -40.33 -23.33 -11.86
CA GLY A 41 -40.38 -22.42 -13.00
C GLY A 41 -39.07 -22.32 -13.80
N GLN A 42 -38.65 -23.39 -14.48
CA GLN A 42 -37.60 -23.32 -15.51
C GLN A 42 -38.19 -23.65 -16.87
N ALA A 43 -38.26 -22.64 -17.72
CA ALA A 43 -38.76 -22.73 -19.09
C ALA A 43 -37.67 -23.30 -20.01
N VAL A 44 -38.10 -24.26 -20.83
CA VAL A 44 -37.37 -24.86 -21.95
C VAL A 44 -37.44 -23.93 -23.15
N ILE A 45 -36.32 -23.70 -23.85
CA ILE A 45 -36.32 -23.43 -25.29
C ILE A 45 -35.31 -24.34 -25.96
N ALA A 46 -35.82 -25.13 -26.91
CA ALA A 46 -35.08 -25.95 -27.87
C ALA A 46 -34.71 -25.12 -29.12
N GLY A 47 -33.61 -25.47 -29.78
CA GLY A 47 -33.26 -24.95 -31.10
C GLY A 47 -32.04 -25.67 -31.69
N GLU A 48 -32.25 -26.33 -32.82
CA GLU A 48 -31.40 -27.29 -33.52
C GLU A 48 -30.14 -26.75 -34.22
N ALA A 49 -29.17 -27.67 -34.37
CA ALA A 49 -28.33 -28.00 -35.53
C ALA A 49 -27.82 -26.92 -36.50
N GLY A 50 -26.50 -26.92 -36.70
CA GLY A 50 -25.80 -26.42 -37.88
C GLY A 50 -24.36 -26.93 -37.90
N GLU A 51 -24.08 -27.90 -38.77
CA GLU A 51 -22.75 -28.46 -39.05
C GLU A 51 -22.20 -27.86 -40.36
N VAL A 52 -20.88 -27.91 -40.52
CA VAL A 52 -20.05 -27.86 -41.76
C VAL A 52 -19.27 -26.58 -42.07
N GLY A 53 -17.94 -26.77 -42.19
CA GLY A 53 -16.96 -25.95 -42.93
C GLY A 53 -15.87 -25.38 -42.00
N GLU A 54 -14.56 -25.46 -42.24
CA GLU A 54 -13.76 -25.91 -43.37
C GLU A 54 -12.30 -25.95 -42.88
N SER A 55 -11.50 -26.81 -43.49
CA SER A 55 -10.06 -26.98 -43.32
C SER A 55 -9.23 -25.68 -43.38
N GLY A 56 -8.25 -25.58 -42.49
CA GLY A 56 -7.17 -24.60 -42.57
C GLY A 56 -6.01 -24.99 -41.68
N GLU A 57 -5.23 -25.99 -42.11
CA GLU A 57 -3.90 -26.25 -41.54
C GLU A 57 -2.97 -25.11 -41.98
N GLY A 58 -2.56 -24.29 -41.03
CA GLY A 58 -1.55 -23.26 -41.20
C GLY A 58 -0.64 -23.26 -39.98
N GLU A 59 0.56 -23.83 -40.15
CA GLU A 59 1.70 -23.65 -39.25
C GLU A 59 2.00 -22.16 -39.09
N GLY A 60 2.22 -21.70 -37.85
CA GLY A 60 2.73 -20.35 -37.65
C GLY A 60 2.65 -19.84 -36.23
N GLY A 61 3.72 -20.05 -35.47
CA GLY A 61 4.14 -19.17 -34.40
C GLY A 61 3.53 -19.47 -33.04
N GLU A 62 4.38 -20.00 -32.16
CA GLU A 62 4.31 -19.73 -30.73
C GLU A 62 4.54 -18.22 -30.53
N GLY A 63 3.50 -17.42 -30.80
CA GLY A 63 3.36 -16.09 -30.26
C GLY A 63 2.96 -16.28 -28.82
N GLU A 64 3.94 -16.26 -27.93
CA GLU A 64 3.75 -16.11 -26.50
C GLU A 64 2.67 -15.06 -26.27
N SER A 65 1.61 -15.50 -25.62
CA SER A 65 0.39 -14.75 -25.40
C SER A 65 0.71 -13.44 -24.69
N GLY A 66 0.88 -12.38 -25.46
CA GLY A 66 0.52 -11.03 -25.04
C GLY A 66 -0.99 -11.02 -24.85
N ALA A 67 -1.47 -11.67 -23.78
CA ALA A 67 -2.80 -11.39 -23.28
C ALA A 67 -2.81 -9.89 -23.04
N ALA A 68 -3.56 -9.16 -23.87
CA ALA A 68 -3.74 -7.73 -23.67
C ALA A 68 -4.24 -7.56 -22.24
N LEU A 69 -3.39 -7.03 -21.36
CA LEU A 69 -3.79 -6.66 -20.01
C LEU A 69 -5.03 -5.79 -20.15
N ASP A 70 -6.12 -6.18 -19.50
CA ASP A 70 -7.37 -5.43 -19.53
C ASP A 70 -7.06 -3.97 -19.16
N PRO A 71 -7.33 -2.99 -20.04
CA PRO A 71 -7.10 -1.58 -19.74
C PRO A 71 -7.80 -1.12 -18.46
N ALA A 72 -8.90 -1.77 -18.06
CA ALA A 72 -9.61 -1.51 -16.81
C ALA A 72 -8.91 -2.07 -15.56
N LEU A 73 -7.99 -3.02 -15.71
CA LEU A 73 -7.15 -3.54 -14.63
C LEU A 73 -5.85 -2.74 -14.43
N LEU A 74 -5.59 -1.74 -15.28
CA LEU A 74 -4.36 -0.97 -15.27
C LEU A 74 -4.65 0.41 -14.67
N LEU A 75 -4.05 0.69 -13.51
CA LEU A 75 -4.24 1.96 -12.80
C LEU A 75 -3.99 3.16 -13.74
N PRO A 76 -4.79 4.23 -13.73
CA PRO A 76 -4.48 5.43 -14.52
C PRO A 76 -3.07 6.02 -14.25
N VAL A 77 -2.49 6.73 -15.24
CA VAL A 77 -1.12 7.29 -15.16
C VAL A 77 -0.92 8.14 -13.90
N ASN A 78 -1.89 8.99 -13.56
CA ASN A 78 -1.87 9.82 -12.36
C ASN A 78 -1.84 9.02 -11.06
N GLN A 79 -2.61 7.92 -10.97
CA GLN A 79 -2.59 7.03 -9.81
C GLN A 79 -1.25 6.28 -9.69
N ARG A 80 -0.69 5.83 -10.82
CA ARG A 80 0.64 5.20 -10.84
C ARG A 80 1.74 6.16 -10.43
N ALA A 81 1.73 7.39 -10.95
CA ALA A 81 2.66 8.45 -10.56
C ALA A 81 2.56 8.78 -9.06
N ALA A 82 1.35 8.76 -8.49
CA ALA A 82 1.13 8.93 -7.06
C ALA A 82 1.70 7.77 -6.23
N LEU A 83 1.54 6.51 -6.66
CA LEU A 83 2.14 5.36 -5.98
C LEU A 83 3.67 5.45 -5.98
N LEU A 84 4.25 5.74 -7.14
CA LEU A 84 5.70 5.86 -7.32
C LEU A 84 6.28 6.99 -6.47
N SER A 85 5.56 8.11 -6.36
CA SER A 85 5.91 9.22 -5.46
C SER A 85 5.90 8.76 -3.99
N GLY A 86 4.96 7.89 -3.60
CA GLY A 86 4.94 7.28 -2.28
C GLY A 86 6.20 6.49 -1.95
N HIS A 87 6.62 5.59 -2.84
CA HIS A 87 7.87 4.84 -2.64
C HIS A 87 9.09 5.76 -2.56
N LEU A 88 9.16 6.78 -3.43
CA LEU A 88 10.27 7.74 -3.41
C LEU A 88 10.29 8.57 -2.10
N ALA A 89 9.13 9.00 -1.60
CA ALA A 89 9.01 9.72 -0.34
C ALA A 89 9.50 8.86 0.83
N THR A 90 9.16 7.57 0.85
CA THR A 90 9.66 6.61 1.83
C THR A 90 11.17 6.43 1.73
N ALA A 91 11.68 6.14 0.53
CA ALA A 91 13.12 5.96 0.30
C ALA A 91 13.93 7.20 0.73
N THR A 92 13.42 8.39 0.41
CA THR A 92 14.03 9.66 0.80
C THR A 92 14.08 9.83 2.32
N ALA A 93 12.99 9.50 3.03
CA ALA A 93 12.95 9.58 4.49
C ALA A 93 13.93 8.60 5.14
N LEU A 94 13.99 7.36 4.65
CA LEU A 94 14.89 6.32 5.15
C LEU A 94 16.37 6.66 4.88
N ALA A 95 16.70 7.13 3.68
CA ALA A 95 18.05 7.55 3.33
C ALA A 95 18.56 8.68 4.24
N ARG A 96 17.71 9.67 4.57
CA ARG A 96 18.05 10.79 5.47
C ARG A 96 18.45 10.35 6.87
N VAL A 97 17.93 9.23 7.35
CA VAL A 97 18.25 8.67 8.67
C VAL A 97 19.26 7.53 8.62
N GLY A 98 19.87 7.30 7.46
CA GLY A 98 20.92 6.29 7.28
C GLY A 98 20.41 4.86 7.09
N ALA A 99 19.10 4.65 6.91
CA ALA A 99 18.51 3.35 6.60
C ALA A 99 18.60 3.06 5.09
N ALA A 100 19.83 2.99 4.56
CA ALA A 100 20.10 2.90 3.13
C ALA A 100 19.56 1.60 2.48
N GLU A 101 19.65 0.47 3.19
CA GLU A 101 19.15 -0.82 2.69
C GLU A 101 17.63 -0.79 2.52
N ASP A 102 16.89 -0.34 3.54
CA ASP A 102 15.44 -0.18 3.45
C ASP A 102 15.03 0.82 2.36
N ALA A 103 15.78 1.92 2.21
CA ALA A 103 15.55 2.88 1.14
C ALA A 103 15.72 2.24 -0.25
N ALA A 104 16.76 1.43 -0.46
CA ALA A 104 16.98 0.72 -1.71
C ALA A 104 15.87 -0.31 -2.02
N ILE A 105 15.37 -1.02 -1.00
CA ILE A 105 14.23 -1.94 -1.13
C ILE A 105 13.00 -1.18 -1.67
N GLN A 106 12.74 0.00 -1.14
CA GLN A 106 11.60 0.82 -1.57
C GLN A 106 11.72 1.25 -3.04
N LEU A 107 12.90 1.71 -3.48
CA LEU A 107 13.13 2.09 -4.88
C LEU A 107 13.01 0.89 -5.83
N ARG A 108 13.54 -0.27 -5.43
CA ARG A 108 13.43 -1.50 -6.20
C ARG A 108 11.98 -1.93 -6.37
N ASN A 109 11.20 -1.92 -5.29
CA ASN A 109 9.77 -2.27 -5.34
C ASN A 109 9.00 -1.27 -6.20
N ALA A 110 9.35 0.02 -6.12
CA ALA A 110 8.72 1.06 -6.92
C ALA A 110 8.82 0.80 -8.43
N LEU A 111 9.93 0.23 -8.90
CA LEU A 111 10.09 -0.15 -10.32
C LEU A 111 9.52 -1.53 -10.63
N ALA A 112 9.57 -2.47 -9.68
CA ALA A 112 9.09 -3.85 -9.86
C ALA A 112 7.56 -3.97 -9.86
N ASP A 113 6.86 -3.10 -9.11
CA ASP A 113 5.40 -3.10 -9.00
C ASP A 113 4.70 -2.70 -10.31
N PHE A 114 5.44 -2.13 -11.26
CA PHE A 114 4.98 -1.89 -12.62
C PHE A 114 5.54 -2.97 -13.54
N GLU A 115 4.70 -3.94 -13.91
CA GLU A 115 5.06 -4.98 -14.88
C GLU A 115 5.63 -4.38 -16.18
N ALA A 116 6.42 -5.18 -16.90
CA ALA A 116 6.97 -4.81 -18.20
C ALA A 116 5.84 -4.51 -19.20
N GLY A 117 5.54 -3.23 -19.39
CA GLY A 117 4.42 -2.71 -20.20
C GLY A 117 3.71 -1.54 -19.52
N GLU A 118 3.57 -1.60 -18.19
CA GLU A 118 3.02 -0.51 -17.38
C GLU A 118 4.05 0.60 -17.16
N LEU A 119 5.32 0.23 -16.98
CA LEU A 119 6.43 1.19 -16.96
C LEU A 119 6.54 1.96 -18.28
N GLY A 120 6.39 1.28 -19.42
CA GLY A 120 6.41 1.92 -20.74
C GLY A 120 5.32 2.97 -20.95
N ARG A 121 4.17 2.84 -20.27
CA ARG A 121 3.12 3.88 -20.30
C ARG A 121 3.45 5.09 -19.44
N LEU A 122 4.15 4.89 -18.33
CA LEU A 122 4.69 6.00 -17.54
C LEU A 122 5.77 6.73 -18.34
N GLU A 123 6.68 5.99 -18.98
CA GLU A 123 7.73 6.57 -19.82
C GLU A 123 7.14 7.34 -21.02
N ALA A 124 6.11 6.79 -21.67
CA ALA A 124 5.37 7.50 -22.72
C ALA A 124 4.66 8.76 -22.22
N ALA A 125 4.35 8.84 -20.92
CA ALA A 125 3.79 10.02 -20.26
C ALA A 125 4.87 10.99 -19.73
N GLY A 126 6.16 10.72 -19.95
CA GLY A 126 7.27 11.60 -19.56
C GLY A 126 8.04 11.17 -18.30
N PHE A 127 7.74 10.00 -17.73
CA PHE A 127 8.53 9.46 -16.62
C PHE A 127 9.94 9.06 -17.08
N ASP A 128 10.95 9.42 -16.29
CA ASP A 128 12.32 8.92 -16.47
C ASP A 128 12.69 8.01 -15.27
N PRO A 129 12.89 6.70 -15.48
CA PRO A 129 13.30 5.79 -14.41
C PRO A 129 14.77 5.93 -14.01
N ALA A 130 15.61 6.58 -14.82
CA ALA A 130 17.06 6.59 -14.61
C ALA A 130 17.49 7.19 -13.26
N PRO A 131 16.91 8.31 -12.76
CA PRO A 131 17.22 8.83 -11.43
C PRO A 131 16.87 7.85 -10.30
N ILE A 132 15.78 7.09 -10.42
CA ILE A 132 15.41 6.07 -9.42
C ILE A 132 16.42 4.92 -9.42
N ALA A 133 16.77 4.42 -10.61
CA ALA A 133 17.77 3.36 -10.75
C ALA A 133 19.15 3.78 -10.20
N ALA A 134 19.58 5.02 -10.50
CA ALA A 134 20.84 5.56 -9.99
C ALA A 134 20.83 5.76 -8.47
N ALA A 135 19.70 6.23 -7.91
CA ALA A 135 19.54 6.33 -6.46
C ALA A 135 19.60 4.95 -5.78
N GLN A 136 18.96 3.93 -6.37
CA GLN A 136 19.02 2.56 -5.87
C GLN A 136 20.45 2.03 -5.86
N GLU A 137 21.18 2.14 -6.98
CA GLU A 137 22.57 1.70 -7.08
C GLU A 137 23.49 2.42 -6.09
N ALA A 138 23.31 3.74 -5.92
CA ALA A 138 24.06 4.52 -4.94
C ALA A 138 23.81 4.02 -3.51
N LEU A 139 22.56 3.76 -3.13
CA LEU A 139 22.22 3.25 -1.80
C LEU A 139 22.76 1.83 -1.56
N GLU A 140 22.64 0.94 -2.55
CA GLU A 140 23.13 -0.46 -2.46
C GLU A 140 24.66 -0.52 -2.36
N SER A 141 25.37 0.42 -2.95
CA SER A 141 26.83 0.54 -2.88
C SER A 141 27.33 1.34 -1.66
N GLY A 142 26.43 1.83 -0.81
CA GLY A 142 26.76 2.67 0.35
C GLY A 142 27.25 4.07 0.00
N GLY A 143 26.96 4.55 -1.22
CA GLY A 143 27.23 5.89 -1.71
C GLY A 143 26.18 6.92 -1.31
N ASP A 144 26.36 8.16 -1.76
CA ASP A 144 25.40 9.24 -1.58
C ASP A 144 24.37 9.24 -2.72
N ALA A 145 23.09 9.10 -2.37
CA ALA A 145 21.98 9.09 -3.32
C ALA A 145 21.22 10.43 -3.38
N THR A 146 21.66 11.46 -2.64
CA THR A 146 20.89 12.70 -2.44
C THR A 146 20.52 13.39 -3.74
N GLU A 147 21.47 13.55 -4.67
CA GLU A 147 21.21 14.21 -5.96
C GLU A 147 20.24 13.40 -6.83
N PHE A 148 20.37 12.07 -6.84
CA PHE A 148 19.51 11.18 -7.61
C PHE A 148 18.07 11.13 -7.07
N LEU A 149 17.92 11.08 -5.74
CA LEU A 149 16.61 11.18 -5.08
C LEU A 149 15.93 12.51 -5.38
N SER A 150 16.68 13.63 -5.36
CA SER A 150 16.14 14.94 -5.72
C SER A 150 15.75 15.03 -7.21
N ALA A 151 16.51 14.42 -8.10
CA ALA A 151 16.19 14.38 -9.53
C ALA A 151 14.96 13.51 -9.81
N ALA A 152 14.82 12.37 -9.13
CA ALA A 152 13.64 11.52 -9.19
C ALA A 152 12.39 12.26 -8.71
N ASP A 153 12.49 13.04 -7.62
CA ASP A 153 11.37 13.80 -7.08
C ASP A 153 10.90 14.87 -8.06
N ALA A 154 11.84 15.63 -8.64
CA ALA A 154 11.52 16.63 -9.66
C ALA A 154 10.86 16.01 -10.91
N ASN A 155 11.30 14.82 -11.32
CA ASN A 155 10.67 14.08 -12.42
C ASN A 155 9.22 13.72 -12.08
N LEU A 156 8.97 13.14 -10.90
CA LEU A 156 7.63 12.72 -10.47
C LEU A 156 6.68 13.89 -10.17
N VAL A 157 7.18 15.03 -9.69
CA VAL A 157 6.39 16.26 -9.58
C VAL A 157 5.89 16.71 -10.94
N THR A 158 6.78 16.73 -11.95
CA THR A 158 6.42 17.09 -13.33
C THR A 158 5.42 16.11 -13.91
N LEU A 159 5.69 14.80 -13.80
CA LEU A 159 4.81 13.74 -14.28
C LEU A 159 3.41 13.82 -13.66
N ARG A 160 3.30 14.07 -12.34
CA ARG A 160 2.00 14.20 -11.65
C ARG A 160 1.24 15.43 -12.16
N ALA A 161 1.92 16.55 -12.36
CA ALA A 161 1.29 17.76 -12.90
C ALA A 161 0.75 17.54 -14.32
N ASP A 162 1.51 16.86 -15.17
CA ASP A 162 1.13 16.58 -16.57
C ASP A 162 0.06 15.48 -16.69
N ALA A 163 0.13 14.45 -15.84
CA ALA A 163 -0.88 13.38 -15.79
C ALA A 163 -2.24 13.87 -15.29
N GLY A 164 -2.27 14.97 -14.53
CA GLY A 164 -3.46 15.58 -13.97
C GLY A 164 -4.24 14.66 -13.03
N GLY A 165 -5.57 14.81 -13.04
CA GLY A 165 -6.49 14.07 -12.17
C GLY A 165 -7.02 14.91 -11.02
N ASP A 166 -8.17 14.49 -10.50
CA ASP A 166 -8.78 15.13 -9.35
C ASP A 166 -7.98 14.83 -8.07
N VAL A 167 -7.51 15.89 -7.40
CA VAL A 167 -6.65 15.76 -6.22
C VAL A 167 -7.38 15.04 -5.07
N PRO A 168 -8.64 15.40 -4.70
CA PRO A 168 -9.42 14.61 -3.74
C PRO A 168 -9.49 13.11 -4.08
N ASP A 169 -9.74 12.75 -5.34
CA ASP A 169 -9.76 11.34 -5.77
C ASP A 169 -8.40 10.65 -5.65
N LEU A 170 -7.31 11.33 -5.99
CA LEU A 170 -5.94 10.80 -5.80
C LEU A 170 -5.61 10.60 -4.32
N VAL A 171 -6.01 11.53 -3.46
CA VAL A 171 -5.85 11.38 -2.01
C VAL A 171 -6.66 10.20 -1.50
N ARG A 172 -7.94 10.05 -1.89
CA ARG A 172 -8.78 8.89 -1.51
C ARG A 172 -8.15 7.57 -1.98
N PHE A 173 -7.60 7.55 -3.19
CA PHE A 173 -6.87 6.40 -3.72
C PHE A 173 -5.66 6.06 -2.83
N LEU A 174 -4.82 7.04 -2.50
CA LEU A 174 -3.67 6.84 -1.62
C LEU A 174 -4.07 6.43 -0.20
N MET A 175 -5.17 6.93 0.36
CA MET A 175 -5.67 6.50 1.67
C MET A 175 -6.03 5.02 1.71
N LYS A 176 -6.68 4.50 0.67
CA LYS A 176 -6.96 3.06 0.55
C LYS A 176 -5.68 2.23 0.50
N ARG A 177 -4.68 2.68 -0.28
CA ARG A 177 -3.38 2.00 -0.41
C ARG A 177 -2.57 2.07 0.88
N CYS A 178 -2.57 3.24 1.52
CA CYS A 178 -1.95 3.49 2.83
C CYS A 178 -2.48 2.54 3.88
N LEU A 179 -3.81 2.42 4.01
CA LEU A 179 -4.42 1.51 4.97
C LEU A 179 -4.14 0.03 4.66
N SER A 180 -4.11 -0.37 3.39
CA SER A 180 -3.74 -1.74 2.97
C SER A 180 -2.32 -2.07 3.41
N SER A 181 -1.35 -1.26 3.00
CA SER A 181 0.06 -1.48 3.33
C SER A 181 0.33 -1.41 4.83
N TYR A 182 -0.38 -0.54 5.57
CA TYR A 182 -0.26 -0.48 7.02
C TYR A 182 -0.74 -1.77 7.69
N ARG A 183 -1.84 -2.36 7.21
CA ARG A 183 -2.38 -3.63 7.72
C ARG A 183 -1.53 -4.84 7.35
N GLU A 184 -0.82 -4.77 6.23
CA GLU A 184 0.20 -5.75 5.86
C GLU A 184 1.42 -5.64 6.78
N GLY A 185 1.84 -4.40 7.09
CA GLY A 185 3.04 -4.14 7.88
C GLY A 185 2.90 -4.28 9.39
N VAL A 186 1.72 -4.00 9.95
CA VAL A 186 1.48 -3.91 11.40
C VAL A 186 0.42 -4.91 11.85
N SER A 187 0.78 -5.75 12.82
CA SER A 187 -0.13 -6.74 13.41
C SER A 187 -1.14 -6.10 14.38
N LEU A 188 -2.19 -6.86 14.74
CA LEU A 188 -3.16 -6.46 15.76
C LEU A 188 -2.56 -6.33 17.17
N GLU A 189 -1.37 -6.87 17.39
CA GLU A 189 -0.61 -6.72 18.65
C GLU A 189 0.27 -5.45 18.63
N ASN A 190 0.11 -4.59 17.62
CA ASN A 190 0.85 -3.34 17.43
C ASN A 190 2.36 -3.58 17.26
N GLN A 191 2.72 -4.61 16.50
CA GLN A 191 4.10 -4.92 16.14
C GLN A 191 4.28 -4.79 14.64
N ILE A 192 5.43 -4.28 14.21
CA ILE A 192 5.83 -4.28 12.80
C ILE A 192 6.22 -5.72 12.46
N THR A 193 5.41 -6.38 11.63
CA THR A 193 5.64 -7.76 11.14
C THR A 193 6.16 -7.78 9.72
N ASP A 194 5.89 -6.72 8.94
CA ASP A 194 6.52 -6.45 7.67
C ASP A 194 6.92 -4.97 7.59
N ALA A 195 8.22 -4.72 7.65
CA ALA A 195 8.77 -3.37 7.60
C ALA A 195 8.44 -2.69 6.27
N VAL A 196 8.41 -3.43 5.16
CA VAL A 196 8.17 -2.87 3.83
C VAL A 196 6.76 -2.31 3.76
N GLY A 197 5.73 -3.06 4.16
CA GLY A 197 4.36 -2.58 4.23
C GLY A 197 4.19 -1.32 5.12
N PHE A 198 4.79 -1.33 6.31
CA PHE A 198 4.76 -0.20 7.24
C PHE A 198 5.42 1.06 6.66
N GLN A 199 6.56 0.89 5.99
CA GLN A 199 7.31 1.95 5.32
C GLN A 199 6.59 2.49 4.09
N THR A 200 6.00 1.61 3.27
CA THR A 200 5.23 2.01 2.09
C THR A 200 4.00 2.84 2.49
N ALA A 201 3.32 2.46 3.58
CA ALA A 201 2.19 3.24 4.10
C ALA A 201 2.57 4.68 4.48
N TYR A 202 3.75 4.90 5.05
CA TYR A 202 4.27 6.25 5.34
C TYR A 202 4.39 7.09 4.06
N GLY A 203 4.96 6.52 3.01
CA GLY A 203 5.13 7.19 1.72
C GLY A 203 3.81 7.62 1.12
N TYR A 204 2.80 6.75 1.14
CA TYR A 204 1.46 7.11 0.67
C TYR A 204 0.82 8.23 1.49
N ALA A 205 1.00 8.24 2.82
CA ALA A 205 0.51 9.32 3.67
C ALA A 205 1.22 10.67 3.36
N VAL A 206 2.53 10.66 3.16
CA VAL A 206 3.32 11.85 2.81
C VAL A 206 2.90 12.39 1.45
N THR A 207 2.83 11.55 0.43
CA THR A 207 2.40 11.95 -0.92
C THR A 207 0.98 12.50 -0.92
N ALA A 208 0.07 11.89 -0.16
CA ALA A 208 -1.30 12.37 -0.04
C ALA A 208 -1.36 13.77 0.61
N ARG A 209 -0.58 13.99 1.68
CA ARG A 209 -0.44 15.31 2.32
C ARG A 209 0.10 16.35 1.34
N GLU A 210 1.11 16.02 0.55
CA GLU A 210 1.67 16.93 -0.46
C GLU A 210 0.68 17.29 -1.57
N LEU A 211 -0.08 16.30 -2.06
CA LEU A 211 -1.15 16.53 -3.03
C LEU A 211 -2.22 17.46 -2.45
N ALA A 212 -2.70 17.19 -1.24
CA ALA A 212 -3.72 18.02 -0.58
C ALA A 212 -3.22 19.44 -0.29
N ALA A 213 -1.92 19.65 -0.07
CA ALA A 213 -1.34 20.98 0.13
C ALA A 213 -1.42 21.87 -1.12
N SER A 214 -1.63 21.29 -2.31
CA SER A 214 -1.86 22.05 -3.54
C SER A 214 -3.28 22.62 -3.69
N LEU A 215 -4.22 22.19 -2.85
CA LEU A 215 -5.59 22.68 -2.85
C LEU A 215 -5.67 24.05 -2.17
N ASP A 216 -5.99 25.09 -2.96
CA ASP A 216 -6.19 26.46 -2.49
C ASP A 216 -7.69 26.72 -2.25
N SER A 217 -8.26 26.04 -1.26
CA SER A 217 -9.65 26.26 -0.81
C SER A 217 -9.77 26.17 0.71
N GLU A 218 -10.68 26.97 1.29
CA GLU A 218 -10.99 26.90 2.72
C GLU A 218 -11.55 25.53 3.11
N ASP A 219 -12.32 24.91 2.23
CA ASP A 219 -12.91 23.58 2.45
C ASP A 219 -11.82 22.48 2.53
N ALA A 220 -10.65 22.68 1.90
CA ALA A 220 -9.56 21.70 1.92
C ALA A 220 -8.75 21.69 3.23
N LYS A 221 -8.88 22.72 4.07
CA LYS A 221 -8.08 22.86 5.30
C LYS A 221 -8.30 21.73 6.30
N GLY A 222 -9.53 21.20 6.37
CA GLY A 222 -9.86 20.05 7.20
C GLY A 222 -9.07 18.80 6.77
N ALA A 223 -9.12 18.47 5.47
CA ALA A 223 -8.40 17.33 4.91
C ALA A 223 -6.87 17.49 5.04
N GLN A 224 -6.34 18.71 4.82
CA GLN A 224 -4.92 19.02 5.00
C GLN A 224 -4.46 18.76 6.44
N LEU A 225 -5.22 19.23 7.43
CA LEU A 225 -4.90 19.00 8.85
C LEU A 225 -4.93 17.51 9.20
N GLU A 226 -5.96 16.78 8.78
CA GLU A 226 -6.07 15.35 9.10
C GLU A 226 -4.97 14.50 8.43
N LEU A 227 -4.51 14.90 7.24
CA LEU A 227 -3.34 14.30 6.58
C LEU A 227 -2.02 14.62 7.30
N GLU A 228 -1.85 15.83 7.83
CA GLU A 228 -0.72 16.15 8.69
C GLU A 228 -0.69 15.26 9.95
N LEU A 229 -1.85 15.09 10.59
CA LEU A 229 -2.00 14.22 11.76
C LEU A 229 -1.72 12.75 11.43
N LEU A 230 -2.15 12.29 10.25
CA LEU A 230 -1.84 10.94 9.75
C LEU A 230 -0.33 10.71 9.61
N VAL A 231 0.40 11.63 8.97
CA VAL A 231 1.86 11.50 8.83
C VAL A 231 2.56 11.49 10.19
N ARG A 232 2.05 12.24 11.18
CA ARG A 232 2.58 12.27 12.56
C ARG A 232 2.32 10.99 13.36
N MET A 233 1.64 9.98 12.79
CA MET A 233 1.54 8.66 13.41
C MET A 233 2.84 7.86 13.33
N TRP A 234 3.79 8.29 12.48
CA TRP A 234 5.17 7.81 12.48
C TRP A 234 6.07 8.68 13.37
N PRO A 235 7.18 8.14 13.89
CA PRO A 235 8.19 8.94 14.58
C PRO A 235 8.79 10.02 13.68
N ASP A 236 9.29 11.11 14.28
CA ASP A 236 10.00 12.18 13.56
C ASP A 236 11.26 11.69 12.83
N THR A 237 11.81 10.54 13.25
CA THR A 237 12.94 9.85 12.59
C THR A 237 12.52 9.03 11.36
N GLY A 238 11.26 9.08 10.94
CA GLY A 238 10.75 8.36 9.77
C GLY A 238 10.33 6.91 10.07
N PRO A 239 10.04 6.12 9.02
CA PRO A 239 9.41 4.81 9.14
C PRO A 239 10.43 3.68 9.37
N LEU A 240 11.25 3.78 10.42
CA LEU A 240 12.22 2.75 10.77
C LEU A 240 11.53 1.43 11.17
N ALA A 241 12.12 0.29 10.82
CA ALA A 241 11.57 -1.04 11.08
C ALA A 241 11.43 -1.36 12.58
N GLU A 242 12.24 -0.71 13.42
CA GLU A 242 12.25 -0.82 14.88
C GLU A 242 11.34 0.21 15.58
N ALA A 243 10.60 1.03 14.82
CA ALA A 243 9.67 2.00 15.38
C ALA A 243 8.54 1.32 16.16
N ALA A 244 7.95 2.04 17.11
CA ALA A 244 6.69 1.65 17.72
C ALA A 244 5.53 2.13 16.83
N PRO A 245 4.78 1.22 16.15
CA PRO A 245 3.68 1.63 15.29
C PRO A 245 2.48 2.05 16.14
N ALA A 246 1.69 2.97 15.61
CA ALA A 246 0.36 3.21 16.15
C ALA A 246 -0.53 1.95 16.00
N PRO A 247 -1.53 1.76 16.88
CA PRO A 247 -2.46 0.66 16.70
C PRO A 247 -3.25 0.74 15.39
N VAL A 248 -3.43 -0.39 14.70
CA VAL A 248 -4.12 -0.47 13.40
C VAL A 248 -5.50 0.18 13.43
N MET A 249 -6.23 0.06 14.55
CA MET A 249 -7.55 0.68 14.70
C MET A 249 -7.49 2.21 14.83
N ASN A 250 -6.47 2.74 15.52
CA ASN A 250 -6.26 4.18 15.59
C ASN A 250 -5.86 4.73 14.22
N PHE A 251 -5.01 4.00 13.50
CA PHE A 251 -4.60 4.34 12.14
C PHE A 251 -5.79 4.36 11.17
N ALA A 252 -6.62 3.31 11.19
CA ALA A 252 -7.84 3.25 10.38
C ALA A 252 -8.81 4.39 10.74
N SER A 253 -8.96 4.72 12.03
CA SER A 253 -9.78 5.86 12.44
C SER A 253 -9.26 7.19 11.90
N GLN A 254 -7.95 7.38 11.81
CA GLN A 254 -7.36 8.59 11.24
C GLN A 254 -7.61 8.67 9.74
N ILE A 255 -7.47 7.55 9.02
CA ILE A 255 -7.85 7.47 7.59
C ILE A 255 -9.32 7.85 7.38
N SER A 256 -10.24 7.35 8.21
CA SER A 256 -11.66 7.71 8.11
C SER A 256 -11.94 9.21 8.35
N ARG A 257 -11.13 9.89 9.18
CA ARG A 257 -11.24 11.36 9.35
C ARG A 257 -10.83 12.08 8.07
N VAL A 258 -9.74 11.66 7.45
CA VAL A 258 -9.32 12.19 6.15
C VAL A 258 -10.43 11.98 5.11
N GLU A 259 -10.99 10.78 5.00
CA GLU A 259 -12.08 10.49 4.04
C GLU A 259 -13.34 11.34 4.30
N LEU A 260 -13.67 11.61 5.56
CA LEU A 260 -14.79 12.48 5.93
C LEU A 260 -14.56 13.91 5.45
N GLU A 261 -13.38 14.49 5.72
CA GLU A 261 -13.04 15.84 5.25
C GLU A 261 -12.97 15.90 3.73
N LEU A 262 -12.48 14.86 3.06
CA LEU A 262 -12.50 14.80 1.60
C LEU A 262 -13.93 14.74 1.05
N SER A 263 -14.93 14.24 1.79
CA SER A 263 -16.32 14.16 1.30
C SER A 263 -17.00 15.52 1.14
N THR A 264 -16.40 16.59 1.68
CA THR A 264 -16.89 17.96 1.55
C THR A 264 -16.26 18.73 0.39
N LEU A 265 -15.31 18.12 -0.32
CA LEU A 265 -14.64 18.64 -1.51
C LEU A 265 -15.28 18.05 -2.78
#